data_AF-A0A1V4YNC9-F1
#
_entry.id   AF-A0A1V4YNC9-F1
#
_cell.length_a   1.000
_cell.length_b   1.000
_cell.length_c   1.000
_cell.angle_alpha   90.00
_cell.angle_beta   90.00
_cell.angle_gamma   90.00
#
_symmetry.space_group_name_H-M   'P 1'
#
loop_
_entity.id
_entity.type
_entity.pdbx_description
1 polymer ?
#
loop_
_entity_poly.entity_id
_entity_poly.type
_entity_poly.pdbx_seq_one_letter_code
_entity_poly.pdbx_strand_id
1 'polypeptide(L)'
;MTTEGDGVGVTLYDREGLIDAVILKHNRMLEKYNFEFEELDTRFSSYSQGIDDSKKKHEELLERIDVLKEKRQQLYHQAEMMLDKLTESGMQQKDVNTIRDNIAKAKLLSPVNEEKAIVDSIISVLSIGETSESKSSIKSKIEEAVISHEELRAASGLECGLIENQKLQEDELNKAKPRHSWLEKRIQSHKEALNYWEKPKGIDKEVTTV
;
A
#
# COMPACT_ATOMS: atom_id res chain seq x y z
N MET A 1 53.28 30.56 47.85
CA MET A 1 54.04 29.53 47.10
C MET A 1 53.05 28.84 46.18
N THR A 2 53.28 28.99 44.88
CA THR A 2 52.46 28.47 43.79
C THR A 2 52.61 26.97 43.65
N THR A 3 51.50 26.25 43.63
CA THR A 3 51.32 25.05 42.83
C THR A 3 49.94 25.15 42.18
N GLU A 4 49.92 25.67 40.96
CA GLU A 4 48.81 25.51 40.02
C GLU A 4 48.80 24.03 39.59
N GLY A 5 47.66 23.38 39.79
CA GLY A 5 47.36 22.06 39.29
C GLY A 5 45.97 22.11 38.68
N ASP A 6 45.94 21.95 37.35
CA ASP A 6 44.81 22.13 36.44
C ASP A 6 43.50 21.50 36.97
N GLY A 7 42.55 22.37 37.32
CA GLY A 7 41.32 22.03 38.00
C GLY A 7 40.24 21.56 37.04
N VAL A 8 40.13 20.25 36.83
CA VAL A 8 38.81 19.65 36.63
C VAL A 8 38.16 19.64 38.02
N GLY A 9 37.42 20.68 38.36
CA GLY A 9 36.72 20.80 39.63
C GLY A 9 35.80 19.60 39.87
N VAL A 10 36.26 18.64 40.66
CA VAL A 10 35.42 17.54 41.14
C VAL A 10 34.56 18.10 42.25
N THR A 11 33.30 18.40 41.94
CA THR A 11 32.30 18.74 42.95
C THR A 11 32.02 17.48 43.77
N LEU A 12 32.57 17.41 44.98
CA LEU A 12 32.28 16.36 45.95
C LEU A 12 30.88 16.63 46.54
N TYR A 13 29.89 15.90 46.04
CA TYR A 13 28.53 15.92 46.58
C TYR A 13 28.44 15.07 47.84
N ASP A 14 27.61 15.50 48.78
CA ASP A 14 27.13 14.64 49.86
C ASP A 14 26.16 13.57 49.32
N ARG A 15 25.74 12.64 50.19
CA ARG A 15 24.89 11.51 49.78
C ARG A 15 23.59 11.97 49.12
N GLU A 16 22.96 13.02 49.65
CA GLU A 16 21.71 13.57 49.11
C GLU A 16 21.95 14.22 47.75
N GLY A 17 22.98 15.05 47.61
CA GLY A 17 23.36 15.66 46.34
C GLY A 17 23.72 14.63 45.25
N LEU A 18 24.33 13.50 45.62
CA LEU A 18 24.58 12.39 44.70
C LEU A 18 23.28 11.73 44.23
N ILE A 19 22.34 11.46 45.14
CA ILE A 19 21.03 10.88 44.79
C ILE A 19 20.25 11.84 43.88
N ASP A 20 20.27 13.14 44.18
CA ASP A 20 19.65 14.19 43.34
C ASP A 20 20.23 14.22 41.93
N ALA A 21 21.55 14.19 41.82
CA ALA A 21 22.25 14.19 40.54
C ALA A 21 21.91 12.93 39.71
N VAL A 22 21.81 11.76 40.35
CA VAL A 22 21.41 10.51 39.70
C VAL A 22 19.96 10.58 39.21
N ILE A 23 19.02 11.02 40.06
CA ILE A 23 17.60 11.20 39.69
C ILE A 23 17.49 12.18 38.50
N LEU A 24 18.15 13.33 38.58
CA LEU A 24 18.16 14.33 37.50
C LEU A 24 18.67 13.74 36.18
N LYS A 25 19.74 12.93 36.23
CA LYS A 25 20.29 12.24 35.06
C LYS A 25 19.29 11.25 34.46
N HIS A 26 18.62 10.45 35.28
CA HIS A 26 17.61 9.50 34.80
C HIS A 26 16.41 10.21 34.17
N ASN A 27 15.92 11.29 34.79
CA ASN A 27 14.83 12.11 34.24
C ASN A 27 15.21 12.71 32.87
N ARG A 28 16.40 13.28 32.75
CA ARG A 28 16.89 13.83 31.47
C ARG A 28 17.00 12.77 30.37
N MET A 29 17.43 11.55 30.73
CA MET A 29 17.48 10.44 29.77
C MET A 29 16.08 10.00 29.36
N LEU A 30 15.13 9.92 30.29
CA LEU A 30 13.74 9.58 29.99
C LEU A 30 13.09 10.60 29.06
N GLU A 31 13.26 11.89 29.31
CA GLU A 31 12.73 12.94 28.44
C GLU A 31 13.21 12.74 27.00
N LYS A 32 14.52 12.55 26.81
CA LYS A 32 15.09 12.29 25.48
C LYS A 32 14.54 11.02 24.83
N TYR A 33 14.49 9.92 25.57
CA TYR A 33 14.05 8.64 25.01
C TYR A 33 12.56 8.61 24.73
N ASN A 34 11.72 9.20 25.59
CA ASN A 34 10.28 9.32 25.37
C ASN A 34 9.99 10.16 24.13
N PHE A 35 10.67 11.31 23.96
CA PHE A 35 10.50 12.13 22.77
C PHE A 35 10.80 11.36 21.47
N GLU A 36 11.95 10.67 21.43
CA GLU A 36 12.32 9.84 20.28
C GLU A 36 11.35 8.67 20.06
N PHE A 37 10.88 8.06 21.14
CA PHE A 37 9.95 6.94 21.10
C PHE A 37 8.59 7.37 20.54
N GLU A 38 8.03 8.49 21.00
CA GLU A 38 6.75 9.02 20.51
C GLU A 38 6.80 9.36 19.02
N GLU A 39 7.89 9.98 18.55
CA GLU A 39 8.08 10.26 17.13
C GLU A 39 8.11 8.95 16.32
N LEU A 40 8.86 7.96 16.79
CA LEU A 40 9.00 6.67 16.12
C LEU A 40 7.69 5.87 16.15
N ASP A 41 6.95 5.92 17.25
CA ASP A 41 5.66 5.24 17.43
C ASP A 41 4.58 5.84 16.53
N THR A 42 4.58 7.16 16.36
CA THR A 42 3.71 7.86 15.40
C THR A 42 4.00 7.40 13.97
N ARG A 43 5.29 7.32 13.59
CA ARG A 43 5.68 6.80 12.26
C ARG A 43 5.29 5.32 12.09
N PHE A 44 5.47 4.51 13.13
CA PHE A 44 5.05 3.10 13.16
C PHE A 44 3.57 2.94 12.88
N SER A 45 2.75 3.72 13.58
CA SER A 45 1.30 3.73 13.41
C SER A 45 0.92 4.17 12.00
N SER A 46 1.56 5.20 11.47
CA SER A 46 1.32 5.68 10.11
C SER A 46 1.68 4.64 9.04
N TYR A 47 2.80 3.94 9.18
CA TYR A 47 3.19 2.89 8.22
C TYR A 47 2.28 1.67 8.33
N SER A 48 1.93 1.24 9.54
CA SER A 48 0.99 0.13 9.75
C SER A 48 -0.37 0.42 9.11
N GLN A 49 -0.90 1.62 9.35
CA GLN A 49 -2.16 2.04 8.73
C GLN A 49 -2.05 2.11 7.21
N GLY A 50 -0.94 2.64 6.67
CA GLY A 50 -0.69 2.66 5.24
C GLY A 50 -0.69 1.27 4.60
N ILE A 51 -0.08 0.29 5.28
CA ILE A 51 -0.05 -1.12 4.83
C ILE A 51 -1.46 -1.69 4.82
N ASP A 52 -2.25 -1.47 5.87
CA ASP A 52 -3.61 -1.99 5.97
C ASP A 52 -4.54 -1.35 4.92
N ASP A 53 -4.42 -0.04 4.71
CA ASP A 53 -5.13 0.68 3.64
C ASP A 53 -4.73 0.17 2.25
N SER A 54 -3.44 -0.12 2.04
CA SER A 54 -2.94 -0.66 0.78
C SER A 54 -3.48 -2.07 0.52
N LYS A 55 -3.51 -2.94 1.54
CA LYS A 55 -4.09 -4.28 1.44
C LYS A 55 -5.57 -4.25 1.08
N LYS A 56 -6.34 -3.36 1.72
CA LYS A 56 -7.75 -3.18 1.41
C LYS A 56 -7.95 -2.74 -0.05
N LYS A 57 -7.20 -1.73 -0.49
CA LYS A 57 -7.24 -1.27 -1.89
C LYS A 57 -6.81 -2.35 -2.88
N HIS A 58 -5.84 -3.17 -2.51
CA HIS A 58 -5.37 -4.27 -3.33
C HIS A 58 -6.47 -5.33 -3.50
N GLU A 59 -7.19 -5.69 -2.43
CA GLU A 59 -8.33 -6.61 -2.49
C GLU A 59 -9.47 -6.07 -3.38
N GLU A 60 -9.85 -4.80 -3.20
CA GLU A 60 -10.85 -4.12 -4.05
C GLU A 60 -10.44 -4.11 -5.53
N LEU A 61 -9.14 -3.94 -5.79
CA LEU A 61 -8.60 -3.89 -7.14
C LEU A 61 -8.54 -5.28 -7.80
N LEU A 62 -8.22 -6.33 -7.04
CA LEU A 62 -8.28 -7.72 -7.53
C LEU A 62 -9.71 -8.10 -7.93
N GLU A 63 -10.70 -7.76 -7.11
CA GLU A 63 -12.10 -7.97 -7.45
C GLU A 63 -12.47 -7.22 -8.74
N ARG A 64 -12.05 -5.95 -8.86
CA ARG A 64 -12.29 -5.16 -10.07
C ARG A 64 -11.63 -5.79 -11.31
N ILE A 65 -10.41 -6.30 -11.19
CA ILE A 65 -9.68 -6.98 -12.26
C ILE A 65 -10.47 -8.21 -12.74
N ASP A 66 -10.97 -9.02 -11.81
CA ASP A 66 -11.71 -10.24 -12.16
C ASP A 66 -13.07 -9.91 -12.81
N VAL A 67 -13.77 -8.90 -12.31
CA VAL A 67 -15.00 -8.38 -12.95
C VAL A 67 -14.72 -7.90 -14.38
N LEU A 68 -13.60 -7.21 -14.62
CA LEU A 68 -13.24 -6.71 -15.94
C LEU A 68 -12.84 -7.83 -16.91
N LYS A 69 -12.17 -8.89 -16.43
CA LYS A 69 -11.87 -10.09 -17.23
C LYS A 69 -13.16 -10.78 -17.68
N GLU A 70 -14.07 -11.02 -16.74
CA GLU A 70 -15.36 -11.66 -17.02
C GLU A 70 -16.21 -10.79 -17.96
N LYS A 71 -16.28 -9.46 -17.70
CA LYS A 71 -16.99 -8.51 -18.57
C LYS A 71 -16.48 -8.58 -20.00
N ARG A 72 -15.16 -8.54 -20.22
CA ARG A 72 -14.55 -8.65 -21.55
C ARG A 72 -14.93 -9.97 -22.23
N GLN A 73 -14.87 -11.10 -21.52
CA GLN A 73 -15.23 -12.41 -22.05
C GLN A 73 -16.72 -12.48 -22.44
N GLN A 74 -17.61 -11.99 -21.59
CA GLN A 74 -19.05 -11.98 -21.83
C GLN A 74 -19.43 -11.11 -23.02
N LEU A 75 -18.83 -9.92 -23.16
CA LEU A 75 -19.10 -9.02 -24.29
C LEU A 75 -18.75 -9.68 -25.62
N TYR A 76 -17.58 -10.33 -25.68
CA TYR A 76 -17.15 -11.09 -26.85
C TYR A 76 -18.02 -12.31 -27.14
N HIS A 77 -18.52 -13.01 -26.12
CA HIS A 77 -19.46 -14.11 -26.30
C HIS A 77 -20.83 -13.61 -26.82
N GLN A 78 -21.34 -12.51 -26.27
CA GLN A 78 -22.57 -11.87 -26.74
C GLN A 78 -22.44 -11.44 -28.21
N ALA A 79 -21.30 -10.89 -28.61
CA ALA A 79 -21.02 -10.53 -30.00
C ALA A 79 -21.07 -11.75 -30.94
N GLU A 80 -20.50 -12.90 -30.55
CA GLU A 80 -20.59 -14.14 -31.33
C GLU A 80 -22.02 -14.65 -31.46
N MET A 81 -22.79 -14.66 -30.38
CA MET A 81 -24.19 -15.09 -30.40
C MET A 81 -25.07 -14.20 -31.29
N MET A 82 -24.75 -12.91 -31.37
CA MET A 82 -25.43 -11.98 -32.29
C MET A 82 -24.96 -12.17 -33.74
N LEU A 83 -23.70 -12.54 -33.95
CA LEU A 83 -23.13 -12.81 -35.26
C LEU A 83 -23.80 -14.02 -35.93
N ASP A 84 -24.12 -15.06 -35.17
CA ASP A 84 -24.82 -16.23 -35.71
C ASP A 84 -26.21 -15.87 -36.25
N LYS A 85 -26.90 -14.89 -35.63
CA LYS A 85 -28.18 -14.34 -36.13
C LYS A 85 -28.01 -13.50 -37.40
N LEU A 86 -26.83 -12.92 -37.65
CA LEU A 86 -26.56 -12.17 -38.88
C LEU A 86 -26.47 -13.08 -40.10
N THR A 87 -26.00 -14.32 -39.93
CA THR A 87 -26.00 -15.33 -41.00
C THR A 87 -27.41 -15.59 -41.52
N GLU A 88 -28.39 -15.65 -40.62
CA GLU A 88 -29.80 -15.85 -40.97
C GLU A 88 -30.41 -14.63 -41.68
N SER A 89 -29.88 -13.43 -41.42
CA SER A 89 -30.38 -12.16 -41.96
C SER A 89 -29.85 -11.79 -43.36
N GLY A 90 -29.06 -12.66 -44.00
CA GLY A 90 -28.60 -12.47 -45.38
C GLY A 90 -27.23 -11.79 -45.54
N MET A 91 -26.44 -11.65 -44.47
CA MET A 91 -25.04 -11.24 -44.59
C MET A 91 -24.21 -12.33 -45.30
N GLN A 92 -23.23 -11.94 -46.12
CA GLN A 92 -22.38 -12.88 -46.84
C GLN A 92 -21.61 -13.78 -45.86
N GLN A 93 -21.69 -15.10 -46.06
CA GLN A 93 -21.06 -16.07 -45.17
C GLN A 93 -19.56 -15.84 -44.98
N LYS A 94 -18.86 -15.37 -46.03
CA LYS A 94 -17.43 -15.05 -45.98
C LYS A 94 -17.11 -13.92 -44.97
N ASP A 95 -17.99 -12.91 -44.89
CA ASP A 95 -17.80 -11.75 -44.03
C ASP A 95 -18.09 -12.13 -42.59
N VAL A 96 -19.14 -12.94 -42.37
CA VAL A 96 -19.44 -13.52 -41.06
C VAL A 96 -18.28 -14.39 -40.55
N ASN A 97 -17.73 -15.27 -41.38
CA ASN A 97 -16.60 -16.11 -40.99
C ASN A 97 -15.36 -15.26 -40.66
N THR A 98 -15.10 -14.22 -41.45
CA THR A 98 -14.00 -13.28 -41.20
C THR A 98 -14.16 -12.58 -39.85
N ILE A 99 -15.36 -12.10 -39.53
CA ILE A 99 -15.66 -11.48 -38.24
C ILE A 99 -15.48 -12.49 -37.11
N ARG A 100 -15.99 -13.71 -37.25
CA ARG A 100 -15.86 -14.78 -36.24
C ARG A 100 -14.40 -15.09 -35.93
N ASP A 101 -13.57 -15.26 -36.95
CA ASP A 101 -12.14 -15.54 -36.79
C ASP A 101 -11.41 -14.37 -36.13
N ASN A 102 -11.77 -13.13 -36.48
CA ASN A 102 -11.20 -11.94 -35.88
C ASN A 102 -11.64 -11.78 -34.42
N ILE A 103 -12.89 -12.08 -34.07
CA ILE A 103 -13.34 -12.10 -32.68
C ILE A 103 -12.55 -13.15 -31.88
N ALA A 104 -12.38 -14.36 -32.41
CA ALA A 104 -11.60 -15.40 -31.75
C ALA A 104 -10.14 -14.98 -31.51
N LYS A 105 -9.52 -14.28 -32.47
CA LYS A 105 -8.18 -13.70 -32.31
C LYS A 105 -8.15 -12.60 -31.26
N ALA A 106 -9.09 -11.65 -31.33
CA ALA A 106 -9.16 -10.51 -30.42
C ALA A 106 -9.26 -10.95 -28.96
N LYS A 107 -10.08 -11.96 -28.65
CA LYS A 107 -10.20 -12.54 -27.30
C LYS A 107 -8.87 -13.01 -26.70
N LEU A 108 -7.99 -13.55 -27.53
CA LEU A 108 -6.71 -14.15 -27.10
C LEU A 108 -5.57 -13.13 -27.00
N LEU A 109 -5.76 -11.92 -27.51
CA LEU A 109 -4.73 -10.89 -27.46
C LEU A 109 -4.58 -10.30 -26.06
N SER A 110 -3.33 -10.21 -25.63
CA SER A 110 -2.92 -9.51 -24.42
C SER A 110 -2.66 -8.01 -24.68
N PRO A 111 -2.10 -7.58 -25.83
CA PRO A 111 -1.92 -6.15 -26.11
C PRO A 111 -3.23 -5.50 -26.60
N VAL A 112 -3.69 -4.49 -25.85
CA VAL A 112 -4.89 -3.68 -26.18
C VAL A 112 -4.83 -3.05 -27.58
N ASN A 113 -3.65 -2.57 -27.99
CA ASN A 113 -3.44 -1.93 -29.29
C ASN A 113 -3.64 -2.91 -30.46
N GLU A 114 -3.19 -4.16 -30.30
CA GLU A 114 -3.40 -5.20 -31.30
C GLU A 114 -4.87 -5.62 -31.35
N GLU A 115 -5.52 -5.74 -30.19
CA GLU A 115 -6.96 -6.01 -30.12
C GLU A 115 -7.77 -4.92 -30.83
N LYS A 116 -7.45 -3.65 -30.58
CA LYS A 116 -8.10 -2.51 -31.21
C LYS A 116 -7.98 -2.55 -32.73
N ALA A 117 -6.80 -2.88 -33.26
CA ALA A 117 -6.60 -3.01 -34.70
C ALA A 117 -7.48 -4.12 -35.32
N ILE A 118 -7.67 -5.24 -34.62
CA ILE A 118 -8.57 -6.30 -35.05
C ILE A 118 -10.03 -5.85 -34.96
N VAL A 119 -10.42 -5.16 -33.89
CA VAL A 119 -11.77 -4.61 -33.72
C VAL A 119 -12.10 -3.58 -34.79
N ASP A 120 -11.18 -2.70 -35.15
CA ASP A 120 -11.34 -1.75 -36.25
C ASP A 120 -11.58 -2.46 -37.60
N SER A 121 -10.92 -3.59 -37.83
CA SER A 121 -11.16 -4.45 -38.99
C SER A 121 -12.57 -5.06 -38.97
N ILE A 122 -13.03 -5.56 -37.82
CA ILE A 122 -14.41 -6.06 -37.65
C ILE A 122 -15.43 -4.95 -37.92
N ILE A 123 -15.23 -3.77 -37.35
CA ILE A 123 -16.11 -2.60 -37.53
C ILE A 123 -16.18 -2.21 -39.01
N SER A 124 -15.05 -2.25 -39.71
CA SER A 124 -14.99 -1.96 -41.14
C SER A 124 -15.85 -2.92 -41.95
N VAL A 125 -15.82 -4.23 -41.65
CA VAL A 125 -16.66 -5.23 -42.31
C VAL A 125 -18.14 -5.04 -41.95
N LEU A 126 -18.47 -4.78 -40.69
CA LEU A 126 -19.84 -4.54 -40.24
C LEU A 126 -20.46 -3.29 -40.87
N SER A 127 -19.64 -2.29 -41.19
CA SER A 127 -20.08 -1.03 -41.81
C SER A 127 -20.42 -1.16 -43.30
N ILE A 128 -20.15 -2.31 -43.93
CA ILE A 128 -20.51 -2.56 -45.33
C ILE A 128 -22.02 -2.80 -45.46
N GLY A 129 -22.65 -2.09 -46.39
CA GLY A 129 -24.08 -2.20 -46.69
C GLY A 129 -24.95 -1.43 -45.70
N GLU A 130 -26.23 -1.77 -45.64
CA GLU A 130 -27.18 -1.10 -44.74
C GLU A 130 -26.90 -1.45 -43.28
N THR A 131 -27.04 -0.45 -42.40
CA THR A 131 -26.86 -0.62 -40.96
C THR A 131 -28.11 -1.28 -40.38
N SER A 132 -27.92 -2.41 -39.70
CA SER A 132 -28.99 -3.09 -38.97
C SER A 132 -28.74 -3.02 -37.47
N GLU A 133 -29.80 -3.15 -36.68
CA GLU A 133 -29.70 -3.17 -35.21
C GLU A 133 -28.70 -4.23 -34.71
N SER A 134 -28.69 -5.41 -35.33
CA SER A 134 -27.72 -6.48 -35.02
C SER A 134 -26.27 -6.06 -35.27
N LYS A 135 -25.99 -5.40 -36.40
CA LYS A 135 -24.63 -4.88 -36.70
C LYS A 135 -24.19 -3.83 -35.68
N SER A 136 -25.08 -2.89 -35.35
CA SER A 136 -24.83 -1.86 -34.35
C SER A 136 -24.60 -2.44 -32.96
N SER A 137 -25.38 -3.46 -32.58
CA SER A 137 -25.23 -4.14 -31.30
C SER A 137 -23.90 -4.90 -31.21
N ILE A 138 -23.50 -5.64 -32.26
CA ILE A 138 -22.19 -6.32 -32.29
C ILE A 138 -21.06 -5.30 -32.17
N LYS A 139 -21.11 -4.22 -32.95
CA LYS A 139 -20.13 -3.13 -32.89
C LYS A 139 -20.00 -2.56 -31.48
N SER A 140 -21.12 -2.23 -30.84
CA SER A 140 -21.12 -1.72 -29.47
C SER A 140 -20.50 -2.72 -28.48
N LYS A 141 -20.79 -4.02 -28.60
CA LYS A 141 -20.25 -5.06 -27.70
C LYS A 141 -18.75 -5.24 -27.84
N ILE A 142 -18.23 -5.28 -29.06
CA ILE A 142 -16.78 -5.41 -29.28
C ILE A 142 -16.01 -4.14 -28.90
N GLU A 143 -16.58 -2.95 -29.12
CA GLU A 143 -16.00 -1.69 -28.66
C GLU A 143 -15.96 -1.62 -27.13
N GLU A 144 -17.05 -2.02 -26.46
CA GLU A 144 -17.11 -2.08 -24.99
C GLU A 144 -16.11 -3.12 -24.43
N ALA A 145 -15.83 -4.20 -25.17
CA ALA A 145 -14.84 -5.20 -24.76
C ALA A 145 -13.42 -4.62 -24.76
N VAL A 146 -13.08 -3.79 -25.77
CA VAL A 146 -11.78 -3.07 -25.81
C VAL A 146 -11.68 -2.08 -24.66
N ILE A 147 -12.74 -1.31 -24.40
CA ILE A 147 -12.77 -0.37 -23.26
C ILE A 147 -12.55 -1.14 -21.94
N SER A 148 -13.22 -2.28 -21.75
CA SER A 148 -13.02 -3.15 -20.59
C SER A 148 -11.58 -3.66 -20.47
N HIS A 149 -10.90 -3.90 -21.60
CA HIS A 149 -9.49 -4.29 -21.59
C HIS A 149 -8.54 -3.13 -21.27
N GLU A 150 -8.83 -1.92 -21.76
CA GLU A 150 -8.11 -0.70 -21.39
C GLU A 150 -8.18 -0.46 -19.88
N GLU A 151 -9.37 -0.56 -19.31
CA GLU A 151 -9.59 -0.46 -17.86
C GLU A 151 -8.86 -1.58 -17.09
N LEU A 152 -8.90 -2.83 -17.59
CA LEU A 152 -8.20 -3.96 -16.99
C LEU A 152 -6.71 -3.69 -16.90
N ARG A 153 -6.11 -3.21 -17.99
CA ARG A 153 -4.67 -2.91 -18.05
C ARG A 153 -4.30 -1.77 -17.11
N ALA A 154 -5.14 -0.73 -17.00
CA ALA A 154 -4.95 0.35 -16.05
C ALA A 154 -5.02 -0.16 -14.60
N ALA A 155 -5.99 -1.02 -14.29
CA ALA A 155 -6.15 -1.63 -12.97
C ALA A 155 -4.94 -2.50 -12.59
N SER A 156 -4.47 -3.38 -13.47
CA SER A 156 -3.26 -4.19 -13.22
C SER A 156 -2.00 -3.32 -13.07
N GLY A 157 -1.90 -2.19 -13.78
CA GLY A 157 -0.80 -1.24 -13.57
C GLY A 157 -0.82 -0.60 -12.18
N LEU A 158 -2.00 -0.24 -11.69
CA LEU A 158 -2.19 0.29 -10.33
C LEU A 158 -1.88 -0.77 -9.26
N GLU A 159 -2.24 -2.03 -9.50
CA GLU A 159 -1.99 -3.16 -8.62
C GLU A 159 -0.48 -3.31 -8.33
N CYS A 160 0.34 -3.31 -9.39
CA CYS A 160 1.79 -3.36 -9.26
C CYS A 160 2.31 -2.21 -8.37
N GLY A 161 1.81 -0.99 -8.59
CA GLY A 161 2.21 0.18 -7.79
C GLY A 161 1.83 0.09 -6.32
N LEU A 162 0.68 -0.52 -5.99
CA LEU A 162 0.26 -0.76 -4.61
C LEU A 162 1.17 -1.77 -3.90
N ILE A 163 1.54 -2.85 -4.58
CA ILE A 163 2.46 -3.88 -4.04
C ILE A 163 3.83 -3.27 -3.75
N GLU A 164 4.35 -2.45 -4.68
CA GLU A 164 5.62 -1.75 -4.49
C GLU A 164 5.57 -0.78 -3.30
N ASN A 165 4.50 0.00 -3.17
CA ASN A 165 4.33 0.94 -2.06
C ASN A 165 4.22 0.20 -0.71
N GLN A 166 3.43 -0.87 -0.64
CA GLN A 166 3.31 -1.69 0.56
C GLN A 166 4.68 -2.22 0.99
N LYS A 167 5.48 -2.73 0.04
CA LYS A 167 6.83 -3.21 0.33
C LYS A 167 7.75 -2.11 0.88
N LEU A 168 7.68 -0.90 0.34
CA LEU A 168 8.44 0.24 0.86
C LEU A 168 8.04 0.58 2.30
N GLN A 169 6.75 0.57 2.62
CA GLN A 169 6.27 0.81 3.97
C GLN A 169 6.70 -0.30 4.95
N GLU A 170 6.62 -1.56 4.53
CA GLU A 170 7.10 -2.71 5.31
C GLU A 170 8.61 -2.61 5.57
N ASP A 171 9.40 -2.23 4.58
CA ASP A 171 10.85 -2.04 4.72
C ASP A 171 11.19 -0.93 5.72
N GLU A 172 10.50 0.22 5.66
CA GLU A 172 10.69 1.30 6.63
C GLU A 172 10.27 0.89 8.05
N LEU A 173 9.17 0.16 8.19
CA LEU A 173 8.72 -0.39 9.47
C LEU A 173 9.74 -1.38 10.06
N ASN A 174 10.30 -2.25 9.22
CA ASN A 174 11.33 -3.21 9.61
C ASN A 174 12.64 -2.53 10.03
N LYS A 175 13.03 -1.42 9.38
CA LYS A 175 14.19 -0.62 9.78
C LYS A 175 13.98 0.09 11.12
N ALA A 176 12.77 0.56 11.39
CA ALA A 176 12.43 1.28 12.62
C ALA A 176 12.29 0.35 13.85
N LYS A 177 11.88 -0.91 13.64
CA LYS A 177 11.53 -1.88 14.70
C LYS A 177 12.61 -2.12 15.75
N PRO A 178 13.90 -2.31 15.40
CA PRO A 178 14.94 -2.52 16.39
C PRO A 178 15.11 -1.32 17.32
N ARG A 179 15.03 -0.10 16.77
CA ARG A 179 15.19 1.13 17.55
C ARG A 179 14.00 1.36 18.47
N HIS A 180 12.79 1.13 17.98
CA HIS A 180 11.55 1.22 18.75
C HIS A 180 11.58 0.27 19.96
N SER A 181 11.88 -1.01 19.74
CA SER A 181 11.99 -1.99 20.83
C SER A 181 13.13 -1.68 21.81
N TRP A 182 14.25 -1.14 21.33
CA TRP A 182 15.34 -0.72 22.20
C TRP A 182 14.93 0.44 23.10
N LEU A 183 14.26 1.46 22.55
CA LEU A 183 13.77 2.61 23.29
C LEU A 183 12.74 2.20 24.35
N GLU A 184 11.77 1.35 24.00
CA GLU A 184 10.77 0.82 24.93
C GLU A 184 11.43 0.18 26.17
N LYS A 185 12.35 -0.77 25.95
CA LYS A 185 13.10 -1.43 27.03
C LYS A 185 13.95 -0.45 27.83
N ARG A 186 14.56 0.53 27.16
CA ARG A 186 15.44 1.50 27.81
C ARG A 186 14.65 2.46 28.69
N ILE A 187 13.52 2.97 28.22
CA ILE A 187 12.58 3.78 28.99
C ILE A 187 12.14 3.01 30.24
N GLN A 188 11.73 1.75 30.08
CA GLN A 188 11.32 0.91 31.21
C GLN A 188 12.45 0.75 32.25
N SER A 189 13.66 0.45 31.80
CA SER A 189 14.84 0.35 32.69
C SER A 189 15.13 1.66 33.44
N HIS A 190 15.00 2.81 32.79
CA HIS A 190 15.20 4.10 33.44
C HIS A 190 14.08 4.44 34.44
N LYS A 191 12.83 4.07 34.17
CA LYS A 191 11.70 4.21 35.11
C LYS A 191 11.92 3.36 36.37
N GLU A 192 12.38 2.12 36.21
CA GLU A 192 12.70 1.22 37.33
C GLU A 192 13.84 1.77 38.19
N ALA A 193 14.89 2.29 37.55
CA ALA A 193 16.00 2.91 38.26
C ALA A 193 15.57 4.19 39.02
N LEU A 194 14.72 5.03 38.44
CA LEU A 194 14.16 6.18 39.16
C LEU A 194 13.40 5.75 40.41
N ASN A 195 12.49 4.78 40.27
CA ASN A 195 11.75 4.25 41.41
C ASN A 195 12.69 3.70 42.50
N TYR A 196 13.80 3.07 42.13
CA TYR A 196 14.82 2.65 43.09
C TYR A 196 15.48 3.82 43.83
N TRP A 197 15.91 4.86 43.11
CA TRP A 197 16.63 6.01 43.68
C TRP A 197 15.72 7.00 44.43
N GLU A 198 14.43 7.00 44.14
CA GLU A 198 13.43 7.80 44.86
C GLU A 198 13.08 7.22 46.24
N LYS A 199 13.20 5.90 46.43
CA LYS A 199 12.95 5.23 47.72
C LYS A 199 13.79 5.78 48.89
N PRO A 200 15.13 5.90 48.80
CA PRO A 200 15.94 6.43 49.91
C PRO A 200 15.58 7.89 50.28
N LYS A 201 15.04 8.70 49.37
CA LYS A 201 14.52 10.04 49.70
C LYS A 201 13.25 10.04 50.56
N GLY A 202 12.46 8.97 50.48
CA GLY A 202 11.23 8.83 51.28
C GLY A 202 11.53 8.41 52.72
N ILE A 203 12.58 7.60 52.92
CA ILE A 203 12.94 7.01 54.22
C ILE A 203 13.60 8.06 55.13
N ASP A 204 14.44 8.95 54.59
CA ASP A 204 15.12 9.96 55.40
C ASP A 204 14.16 11.05 55.95
N LYS A 205 12.95 11.21 55.37
CA LYS A 205 11.91 12.14 55.88
C LYS A 205 11.10 11.61 57.06
N GLU A 206 10.97 10.29 57.21
CA GLU A 206 10.24 9.69 58.35
C GLU A 206 11.08 9.63 59.63
N VAL A 207 12.42 9.65 59.52
CA VAL A 207 13.31 9.53 60.69
C VAL A 207 13.59 10.86 61.38
N THR A 208 13.33 12.01 60.72
CA THR A 208 13.56 13.35 61.32
C THR A 208 12.34 13.96 62.01
N THR A 209 11.22 13.25 62.09
CA THR A 209 9.94 13.73 62.69
C THR A 209 9.54 13.00 63.97
N VAL A 210 10.51 12.65 64.83
CA VAL A 210 10.26 12.15 66.19
C VAL A 210 10.99 13.01 67.22
#